data_AF-A0A0R2B9N2-F1
#
_entry.id   AF-A0A0R2B9N2-F1
#
_cell.length_a   1.000
_cell.length_b   1.000
_cell.length_c   1.000
_cell.angle_alpha   90.00
_cell.angle_beta   90.00
_cell.angle_gamma   90.00
#
_symmetry.space_group_name_H-M   'P 1'
#
loop_
_entity.id
_entity.type
_entity.pdbx_description
1 polymer ?
#
loop_
_entity_poly.entity_id
_entity_poly.type
_entity_poly.pdbx_seq_one_letter_code
_entity_poly.pdbx_strand_id
1 'polypeptide(L)'
;MSEMKSRKEIARLANELTQALEQSTDDKVFLKIVAYGKDALDKRQIAPQIIMEKMVTASYEAVLRGKGKIKMSAETLVIVKQMEELSRTRSLLPFRRYDPWD
;
A
#
# COMPACT_ATOMS: atom_id res chain seq x y z
N MET A 1 -21.61 -2.40 -2.75
CA MET A 1 -21.04 -3.28 -3.79
C MET A 1 -19.57 -2.92 -3.92
N SER A 2 -18.63 -3.88 -3.92
CA SER A 2 -17.21 -3.57 -4.14
C SER A 2 -17.04 -3.04 -5.56
N GLU A 3 -16.56 -1.80 -5.68
CA GLU A 3 -16.32 -1.13 -6.96
C GLU A 3 -15.26 -1.93 -7.73
N MET A 4 -15.60 -2.45 -8.92
CA MET A 4 -14.66 -3.22 -9.72
C MET A 4 -13.75 -2.26 -10.50
N LYS A 5 -12.43 -2.33 -10.26
CA LYS A 5 -11.44 -1.48 -10.93
C LYS A 5 -10.59 -2.26 -11.93
N SER A 6 -10.01 -1.55 -12.89
CA SER A 6 -9.04 -2.16 -13.83
C SER A 6 -7.70 -2.43 -13.12
N ARG A 7 -6.93 -3.41 -13.60
CA ARG A 7 -5.59 -3.70 -13.03
C ARG A 7 -4.64 -2.51 -13.11
N LYS A 8 -4.71 -1.74 -14.19
CA LYS A 8 -3.90 -0.53 -14.40
C LYS A 8 -4.28 0.56 -13.40
N GLU A 9 -5.57 0.75 -13.17
CA GLU A 9 -6.07 1.72 -12.19
C GLU A 9 -5.67 1.34 -10.78
N ILE A 10 -5.81 0.06 -10.39
CA ILE A 10 -5.38 -0.43 -9.08
C ILE A 10 -3.87 -0.24 -8.88
N ALA A 11 -3.04 -0.55 -9.89
CA ALA A 11 -1.61 -0.32 -9.83
C ALA A 11 -1.26 1.17 -9.72
N ARG A 12 -1.95 2.04 -10.47
CA ARG A 12 -1.78 3.51 -10.38
C ARG A 12 -2.11 4.01 -8.97
N LEU A 13 -3.28 3.66 -8.45
CA LEU A 13 -3.71 4.06 -7.11
C LEU A 13 -2.75 3.55 -6.02
N ALA A 14 -2.24 2.33 -6.15
CA ALA A 14 -1.26 1.78 -5.21
C ALA A 14 0.04 2.59 -5.20
N ASN A 15 0.52 3.03 -6.37
CA ASN A 15 1.69 3.91 -6.46
C ASN A 15 1.41 5.28 -5.85
N GLU A 16 0.26 5.90 -6.17
CA GLU A 16 -0.15 7.20 -5.64
C GLU A 16 -0.27 7.19 -4.11
N LEU A 17 -0.92 6.17 -3.56
CA LEU A 17 -1.04 6.02 -2.10
C LEU A 17 0.31 5.77 -1.44
N THR A 18 1.18 4.97 -2.04
CA THR A 18 2.54 4.74 -1.52
C THR A 18 3.35 6.03 -1.49
N GLN A 19 3.22 6.86 -2.52
CA GLN A 19 3.85 8.18 -2.57
C GLN A 19 3.24 9.16 -1.57
N ALA A 20 1.92 9.17 -1.41
CA ALA A 20 1.24 10.00 -0.42
C ALA A 20 1.69 9.65 1.00
N LEU A 21 1.83 8.35 1.31
CA LEU A 21 2.33 7.90 2.61
C LEU A 21 3.76 8.35 2.87
N GLU A 22 4.61 8.38 1.85
CA GLU A 22 5.97 8.92 1.97
C GLU A 22 5.97 10.41 2.33
N GLN A 23 5.04 11.18 1.76
CA GLN A 23 4.94 12.62 1.98
C GLN A 23 4.28 12.98 3.31
N SER A 24 3.45 12.09 3.86
CA SER A 24 2.68 12.36 5.09
C SER A 24 3.45 12.11 6.38
N THR A 25 4.69 11.62 6.33
CA THR A 25 5.45 11.21 7.52
C THR A 25 6.96 11.28 7.34
N ASP A 26 7.66 11.75 8.37
CA ASP A 26 9.13 11.68 8.49
C ASP A 26 9.61 10.52 9.38
N ASP A 27 8.68 9.68 9.86
CA ASP A 27 9.01 8.58 10.76
C ASP A 27 9.72 7.44 10.02
N LYS A 28 10.93 7.10 10.49
CA LYS A 28 11.81 6.11 9.88
C LYS A 28 11.18 4.73 9.72
N VAL A 29 10.21 4.35 10.57
CA VAL A 29 9.52 3.06 10.46
C VAL A 29 8.55 3.09 9.30
N PHE A 30 7.79 4.16 9.14
CA PHE A 30 6.89 4.32 8.00
C PHE A 30 7.66 4.47 6.68
N LEU A 31 8.78 5.18 6.66
CA LEU A 31 9.64 5.27 5.48
C LEU A 31 10.19 3.89 5.04
N LYS A 32 10.45 2.96 5.99
CA LYS A 32 10.79 1.57 5.64
C LYS A 32 9.62 0.81 5.02
N ILE A 33 8.40 1.04 5.50
CA ILE A 33 7.18 0.45 4.92
C ILE A 33 6.97 0.97 3.50
N VAL A 34 7.17 2.27 3.28
CA VAL A 34 7.13 2.90 1.95
C VAL A 34 8.18 2.31 1.02
N ALA A 35 9.43 2.16 1.49
CA ALA A 35 10.51 1.58 0.69
C ALA A 35 10.17 0.16 0.23
N TYR A 36 9.61 -0.67 1.13
CA TYR A 36 9.09 -1.98 0.77
C TYR A 36 7.98 -1.89 -0.29
N GLY A 37 7.01 -0.98 -0.10
CA GLY A 37 5.90 -0.78 -1.02
C GLY A 37 6.35 -0.45 -2.44
N LYS A 38 7.27 0.52 -2.56
CA LYS A 38 7.84 0.94 -3.84
C LYS A 38 8.58 -0.19 -4.56
N ASP A 39 9.46 -0.91 -3.87
CA ASP A 39 10.21 -2.03 -4.42
C ASP A 39 9.28 -3.17 -4.87
N ALA A 40 8.28 -3.51 -4.06
CA ALA A 40 7.32 -4.57 -4.39
C ALA A 40 6.44 -4.21 -5.60
N LEU A 41 6.01 -2.94 -5.71
CA LEU A 41 5.22 -2.45 -6.84
C LEU A 41 6.04 -2.39 -8.13
N ASP A 42 7.31 -1.99 -8.05
CA ASP A 42 8.21 -1.92 -9.19
C ASP A 42 8.50 -3.32 -9.78
N LYS A 43 8.73 -4.30 -8.91
CA LYS A 43 8.97 -5.70 -9.32
C LYS A 43 7.78 -6.34 -10.02
N ARG A 44 6.55 -5.87 -9.78
CA ARG A 44 5.30 -6.39 -10.38
C ARG A 44 5.12 -7.90 -10.25
N GLN A 45 5.69 -8.49 -9.19
CA GLN A 45 5.59 -9.93 -8.88
C GLN A 45 4.41 -10.26 -7.95
N ILE A 46 3.89 -9.25 -7.26
CA ILE A 46 2.82 -9.36 -6.28
C ILE A 46 1.69 -8.42 -6.69
N ALA A 47 0.45 -8.85 -6.50
CA ALA A 47 -0.70 -8.01 -6.79
C ALA A 47 -0.65 -6.73 -5.93
N PRO A 48 -0.90 -5.54 -6.50
CA PRO A 48 -0.87 -4.30 -5.73
C PRO A 48 -1.76 -4.35 -4.48
N GLN A 49 -2.90 -5.03 -4.54
CA GLN A 49 -3.80 -5.22 -3.40
C GLN A 49 -3.12 -5.91 -2.20
N ILE A 50 -2.32 -6.95 -2.47
CA ILE A 50 -1.59 -7.70 -1.44
C ILE A 50 -0.44 -6.84 -0.88
N ILE A 51 0.17 -5.99 -1.72
CA ILE A 51 1.19 -5.05 -1.25
C ILE A 51 0.57 -4.03 -0.31
N MET A 52 -0.59 -3.45 -0.68
CA MET A 52 -1.34 -2.52 0.17
C MET A 52 -1.75 -3.15 1.49
N GLU A 53 -2.28 -4.38 1.48
CA GLU A 53 -2.60 -5.13 2.70
C GLU A 53 -1.40 -5.23 3.64
N LYS A 54 -0.24 -5.66 3.12
CA LYS A 54 0.99 -5.78 3.91
C LYS A 54 1.45 -4.44 4.48
N MET A 55 1.37 -3.36 3.70
CA MET A 55 1.73 -2.01 4.15
C MET A 55 0.80 -1.52 5.26
N VAL A 56 -0.51 -1.78 5.13
CA VAL A 56 -1.52 -1.43 6.13
C VAL A 56 -1.28 -2.18 7.44
N THR A 57 -1.10 -3.51 7.37
CA THR A 57 -0.78 -4.33 8.55
C THR A 57 0.49 -3.84 9.23
N ALA A 58 1.57 -3.61 8.47
CA ALA A 58 2.83 -3.11 9.02
C ALA A 58 2.67 -1.73 9.69
N SER A 59 1.84 -0.86 9.11
CA SER A 59 1.56 0.48 9.64
C SER A 59 0.85 0.41 11.00
N TYR A 60 -0.21 -0.39 11.11
CA TYR A 60 -0.91 -0.57 12.38
C TYR A 60 -0.03 -1.28 13.42
N GLU A 61 0.73 -2.31 13.02
CA GLU A 61 1.68 -2.98 13.91
C GLU A 61 2.76 -2.03 14.44
N ALA A 62 3.27 -1.12 13.60
CA ALA A 62 4.27 -0.13 14.01
C ALA A 62 3.75 0.76 15.14
N VAL A 63 2.50 1.25 15.03
CA VAL A 63 1.87 2.05 16.08
C VAL A 63 1.65 1.24 17.36
N LEU A 64 1.11 0.02 17.23
CA LEU A 64 0.85 -0.87 18.37
C LEU A 64 2.14 -1.23 19.13
N ARG A 65 3.19 -1.62 18.41
CA ARG A 65 4.49 -2.01 18.99
C ARG A 65 5.30 -0.81 19.46
N GLY A 66 5.06 0.37 18.89
CA GLY A 66 5.72 1.62 19.26
C GLY A 66 5.38 2.11 20.68
N LYS A 67 4.39 1.51 21.36
CA LYS A 67 3.98 1.87 22.74
C LYS A 67 3.79 3.38 22.92
N GLY A 68 3.20 4.04 21.92
CA GLY A 68 2.95 5.49 21.92
C GLY A 68 4.10 6.37 21.42
N LYS A 69 5.29 5.81 21.13
CA LYS A 69 6.41 6.54 20.50
C LYS A 69 6.23 6.73 19.01
N ILE A 70 5.54 5.79 18.36
CA ILE A 70 5.18 5.85 16.94
C ILE A 70 3.69 6.18 16.88
N LYS A 71 3.36 7.24 16.16
CA LYS A 71 1.97 7.70 15.97
C LYS A 71 1.76 8.04 14.50
N MET A 72 0.57 7.73 14.00
CA MET A 72 0.13 8.25 12.71
C MET A 72 -0.43 9.66 12.92
N SER A 73 -0.05 10.59 12.06
CA SER A 73 -0.81 11.84 11.92
C SER A 73 -2.23 11.54 11.40
N ALA A 74 -3.15 12.49 11.54
CA ALA A 74 -4.49 12.35 10.98
C ALA A 74 -4.44 12.09 9.46
N GLU A 75 -3.53 12.78 8.76
CA GLU A 75 -3.27 12.60 7.34
C GLU A 75 -2.76 11.20 7.01
N THR A 76 -1.74 10.73 7.74
CA THR A 76 -1.19 9.36 7.56
C THR A 76 -2.28 8.31 7.77
N LEU A 77 -3.14 8.49 8.78
CA LEU A 77 -4.23 7.56 9.05
C LEU A 77 -5.25 7.52 7.90
N VAL A 78 -5.57 8.67 7.28
CA VAL A 78 -6.46 8.71 6.11
C VAL A 78 -5.87 7.93 4.95
N ILE A 79 -4.57 8.11 4.67
CA ILE A 79 -3.88 7.39 3.60
C ILE A 79 -3.87 5.89 3.86
N VAL A 80 -3.55 5.46 5.08
CA VAL A 80 -3.55 4.03 5.46
C VAL A 80 -4.94 3.42 5.30
N LYS A 81 -6.01 4.16 5.62
CA LYS A 81 -7.39 3.71 5.37
C LYS A 81 -7.70 3.57 3.88
N GLN A 82 -7.26 4.51 3.05
CA GLN A 82 -7.41 4.39 1.59
C GLN A 82 -6.64 3.19 1.02
N MET A 83 -5.45 2.89 1.56
CA MET A 83 -4.72 1.66 1.22
C MET A 83 -5.49 0.40 1.62
N GLU A 84 -6.16 0.42 2.78
CA GLU A 84 -7.00 -0.69 3.24
C GLU A 84 -8.23 -0.89 2.34
N GLU A 85 -8.84 0.19 1.86
CA GLU A 85 -9.93 0.11 0.87
C GLU A 85 -9.43 -0.45 -0.47
N LEU A 86 -8.25 -0.01 -0.92
CA LEU A 86 -7.65 -0.49 -2.16
C LEU A 86 -7.26 -1.98 -2.06
N SER A 87 -6.81 -2.47 -0.91
CA SER A 87 -6.47 -3.88 -0.72
C SER A 87 -7.70 -4.80 -0.83
N ARG A 88 -8.88 -4.29 -0.48
CA ARG A 88 -10.16 -5.01 -0.58
C ARG A 88 -10.84 -4.86 -1.94
N THR A 89 -10.30 -4.01 -2.81
CA THR A 89 -10.88 -3.71 -4.13
C THR A 89 -10.70 -4.89 -5.08
N ARG A 90 -11.80 -5.34 -5.68
CA ARG A 90 -11.79 -6.43 -6.66
C ARG A 90 -11.34 -5.91 -8.03
N SER A 91 -10.44 -6.64 -8.68
CA SER A 91 -10.04 -6.35 -10.05
C SER A 91 -10.98 -7.03 -11.05
N LEU A 92 -11.24 -6.36 -12.18
CA LEU A 92 -12.01 -6.93 -13.30
C LEU A 92 -11.36 -8.18 -13.91
N LEU A 93 -10.03 -8.22 -13.91
CA LEU A 93 -9.23 -9.34 -14.39
C LEU A 93 -8.29 -9.82 -13.28
N PRO A 94 -7.92 -11.12 -13.25
CA PRO A 94 -6.95 -11.62 -12.30
C PRO A 94 -5.59 -10.93 -12.48
N PHE A 95 -4.87 -10.77 -11.38
CA PHE A 95 -3.51 -10.26 -11.42
C PHE A 95 -2.61 -11.23 -12.23
N ARG A 96 -1.79 -10.66 -13.13
CA ARG A 96 -0.76 -11.40 -13.88
C ARG A 96 0.57 -10.86 -13.42
N ARG A 97 1.44 -11.75 -12.92
CA ARG A 97 2.82 -11.41 -12.58
C ARG A 97 3.54 -10.95 -13.83
N TYR A 98 4.50 -10.04 -13.67
CA TYR A 98 5.40 -9.72 -14.76
C TYR A 98 6.31 -10.92 -15.05
N ASP A 99 6.30 -11.37 -16.30
CA ASP A 99 7.20 -12.38 -16.84
C ASP A 99 8.01 -11.72 -17.97
N PRO A 100 9.35 -11.63 -17.84
CA PRO A 100 10.20 -10.99 -18.86
C PRO A 100 10.34 -11.81 -20.15
N TRP A 101 9.81 -13.04 -20.20
CA TRP A 101 9.86 -13.94 -21.34
C TRP A 101 8.51 -14.17 -22.04
N ASP A 102 7.47 -13.48 -21.59
CA ASP A 102 6.09 -13.51 -22.11
C ASP A 102 5.89 -12.46 -23.24
#